data_AF-A0A2J7RSX9-F1
#
_entry.id   AF-A0A2J7RSX9-F1
#
_cell.length_a   1.000
_cell.length_b   1.000
_cell.length_c   1.000
_cell.angle_alpha   90.00
_cell.angle_beta   90.00
_cell.angle_gamma   90.00
#
_symmetry.space_group_name_H-M   'P 1'
#
loop_
_entity.id
_entity.type
_entity.pdbx_description
1 polymer ?
#
loop_
_entity_poly.entity_id
_entity_poly.type
_entity_poly.pdbx_seq_one_letter_code
_entity_poly.pdbx_strand_id
1 'polypeptide(L)'
;MLTPKFELTQTETKVCITVFAPYTNISETEIYIEKNDFRFFSPPYYLRLNLPGEIMEMGASNGIYDADDGKFILTVEKVNKGEHFPNLDLISTLLVKKTKNFPSKPDIRILDSQGEDVSSDGSHCSQDESSEMDCLIEQTLPEEEVPFTVMIMKPKYGFGNQYSDVFKGYAYEVLEILDLPDPDITAASSRTPLRLECEVKDFSDEHYLADRVYRNYIDELIAFETVWEQYHASGTSATLCVEDTERLKDFPVREYILMPHDQQTLYFGLLDIIAAYCYDHRTTEGDPTSESAWTINKLSATLSWFEVIAWCVALPLKFKVWKTFGIVLHYYYDRGYIT
;
A
#
# COMPACT_ATOMS: atom_id res chain seq x y z
N MET A 1 4.76 19.18 -19.73
CA MET A 1 3.77 18.13 -20.02
C MET A 1 3.26 17.62 -18.70
N LEU A 2 1.97 17.80 -18.46
CA LEU A 2 1.29 17.37 -17.23
C LEU A 2 0.45 16.13 -17.53
N THR A 3 0.40 15.17 -16.61
CA THR A 3 -0.56 14.06 -16.73
C THR A 3 -1.92 14.57 -16.27
N PRO A 4 -2.97 14.61 -17.13
CA PRO A 4 -4.29 15.08 -16.74
C PRO A 4 -4.93 14.17 -15.67
N LYS A 5 -6.06 14.60 -15.08
CA LYS A 5 -6.89 13.66 -14.30
C LYS A 5 -7.68 12.79 -15.27
N PHE A 6 -7.89 11.54 -14.92
CA PHE A 6 -8.66 10.64 -15.76
C PHE A 6 -9.33 9.55 -14.94
N GLU A 7 -10.47 9.09 -15.41
CA GLU A 7 -11.27 8.00 -14.87
C GLU A 7 -11.54 6.99 -15.98
N LEU A 8 -11.63 5.72 -15.61
CA LEU A 8 -11.88 4.61 -16.51
C LEU A 8 -13.06 3.82 -15.99
N THR A 9 -14.19 3.90 -16.69
CA THR A 9 -15.36 3.06 -16.43
C THR A 9 -15.56 2.09 -17.58
N GLN A 10 -16.16 0.93 -17.30
CA GLN A 10 -16.41 -0.09 -18.32
C GLN A 10 -17.81 -0.67 -18.25
N THR A 11 -18.24 -1.13 -19.41
CA THR A 11 -19.43 -1.97 -19.61
C THR A 11 -18.97 -3.27 -20.29
N GLU A 12 -19.90 -4.20 -20.52
CA GLU A 12 -19.62 -5.45 -21.25
C GLU A 12 -19.08 -5.23 -22.68
N THR A 13 -19.37 -4.08 -23.30
CA THR A 13 -19.04 -3.81 -24.71
C THR A 13 -18.12 -2.60 -24.93
N LYS A 14 -18.14 -1.63 -24.02
CA LYS A 14 -17.46 -0.32 -24.16
C LYS A 14 -16.64 0.04 -22.93
N VAL A 15 -15.53 0.72 -23.16
CA VAL A 15 -14.74 1.41 -22.13
C VAL A 15 -14.96 2.91 -22.31
N CYS A 16 -15.26 3.61 -21.22
CA CYS A 16 -15.42 5.05 -21.21
C CYS A 16 -14.23 5.66 -20.44
N ILE A 17 -13.47 6.50 -21.13
CA ILE A 17 -12.28 7.18 -20.62
C ILE A 17 -12.66 8.65 -20.45
N THR A 18 -12.82 9.10 -19.21
CA THR A 18 -13.03 10.52 -18.91
C THR A 18 -11.67 11.14 -18.63
N VAL A 19 -11.31 12.25 -19.30
CA VAL A 19 -10.04 12.97 -19.11
C VAL A 19 -10.32 14.43 -18.76
N PHE A 20 -10.01 14.84 -17.54
CA PHE A 20 -10.16 16.21 -17.07
C PHE A 20 -8.94 17.04 -17.46
N ALA A 21 -9.15 18.00 -18.36
CA ALA A 21 -8.11 18.80 -18.96
C ALA A 21 -8.67 20.22 -19.26
N PRO A 22 -8.93 21.05 -18.24
CA PRO A 22 -9.65 22.32 -18.40
C PRO A 22 -8.87 23.40 -19.18
N TYR A 23 -7.54 23.30 -19.25
CA TYR A 23 -6.68 24.27 -19.93
C TYR A 23 -6.24 23.82 -21.34
N THR A 24 -7.02 22.95 -22.00
CA THR A 24 -6.72 22.45 -23.35
C THR A 24 -7.19 23.37 -24.46
N ASN A 25 -6.44 23.40 -25.56
CA ASN A 25 -6.95 23.90 -26.83
C ASN A 25 -7.56 22.75 -27.65
N ILE A 26 -8.87 22.79 -27.90
CA ILE A 26 -9.60 21.74 -28.64
C ILE A 26 -9.01 21.52 -30.04
N SER A 27 -8.49 22.56 -30.70
CA SER A 27 -7.89 22.44 -32.04
C SER A 27 -6.53 21.72 -32.06
N GLU A 28 -5.89 21.54 -30.91
CA GLU A 28 -4.59 20.88 -30.74
C GLU A 28 -4.72 19.52 -30.01
N THR A 29 -5.96 19.03 -29.85
CA THR A 29 -6.23 17.75 -29.21
C THR A 29 -6.11 16.60 -30.21
N GLU A 30 -5.13 15.73 -29.99
CA GLU A 30 -4.88 14.51 -30.76
C GLU A 30 -5.10 13.27 -29.88
N ILE A 31 -5.82 12.29 -30.41
CA ILE A 31 -6.08 11.01 -29.75
C ILE A 31 -5.58 9.91 -30.68
N TYR A 32 -4.78 8.98 -30.14
CA TYR A 32 -4.28 7.82 -30.86
C TYR A 32 -4.62 6.55 -30.08
N ILE A 33 -5.18 5.57 -30.78
CA ILE A 33 -5.58 4.27 -30.21
C ILE A 33 -4.90 3.18 -31.03
N GLU A 34 -4.01 2.41 -30.40
CA GLU A 34 -3.32 1.28 -31.05
C GLU A 34 -3.34 0.06 -30.13
N LYS A 35 -4.28 -0.86 -30.38
CA LYS A 35 -4.50 -2.10 -29.61
C LYS A 35 -4.76 -1.83 -28.12
N ASN A 36 -3.72 -1.84 -27.30
CA ASN A 36 -3.78 -1.60 -25.86
C ASN A 36 -3.27 -0.20 -25.47
N ASP A 37 -2.56 0.48 -26.38
CA ASP A 37 -1.94 1.79 -26.12
C ASP A 37 -2.92 2.91 -26.51
N PHE A 38 -3.42 3.61 -25.50
CA PHE A 38 -4.23 4.81 -25.65
C PHE A 38 -3.37 6.04 -25.34
N ARG A 39 -3.31 6.99 -26.28
CA ARG A 39 -2.55 8.24 -26.11
C ARG A 39 -3.47 9.43 -26.34
N PHE A 40 -3.51 10.35 -25.38
CA PHE A 40 -4.17 11.64 -25.48
C PHE A 40 -3.12 12.74 -25.36
N PHE A 41 -3.07 13.62 -26.35
CA PHE A 41 -2.19 14.78 -26.40
C PHE A 41 -3.04 16.03 -26.58
N SER A 42 -2.93 16.98 -25.67
CA SER A 42 -3.56 18.30 -25.82
C SER A 42 -2.82 19.28 -24.91
N PRO A 43 -1.97 20.19 -25.46
CA PRO A 43 -1.09 21.03 -24.65
C PRO A 43 -1.84 21.79 -23.54
N PRO A 44 -1.34 21.84 -22.28
CA PRO A 44 -0.05 21.31 -21.79
C PRO A 44 -0.06 19.83 -21.36
N TYR A 45 -1.17 19.11 -21.57
CA TYR A 45 -1.42 17.76 -21.09
C TYR A 45 -0.93 16.67 -22.04
N TYR A 46 -0.48 15.56 -21.44
CA TYR A 46 -0.15 14.34 -22.14
C TYR A 46 -0.49 13.13 -21.26
N LEU A 47 -1.27 12.19 -21.80
CA LEU A 47 -1.65 10.96 -21.14
C LEU A 47 -1.31 9.77 -22.06
N ARG A 48 -0.74 8.72 -21.47
CA ARG A 48 -0.52 7.44 -22.13
C ARG A 48 -0.92 6.31 -21.20
N LEU A 49 -1.91 5.53 -21.63
CA LEU A 49 -2.45 4.39 -20.92
C LEU A 49 -2.13 3.10 -21.68
N ASN A 50 -1.70 2.07 -20.98
CA ASN A 50 -1.64 0.71 -21.48
C ASN A 50 -2.78 -0.09 -20.83
N LEU A 51 -3.81 -0.41 -21.60
CA LEU A 51 -4.97 -1.16 -21.15
C LEU A 51 -4.69 -2.67 -21.12
N PRO A 52 -5.36 -3.46 -20.27
CA PRO A 52 -5.12 -4.89 -20.17
C PRO A 52 -5.62 -5.68 -21.40
N GLY A 53 -6.60 -5.17 -22.15
CA GLY A 53 -7.16 -5.80 -23.34
C GLY A 53 -7.20 -4.87 -24.56
N GLU A 54 -7.38 -5.46 -25.74
CA GLU A 54 -7.39 -4.72 -27.02
C GLU A 54 -8.69 -3.89 -27.17
N ILE A 55 -8.53 -2.61 -27.50
CA ILE A 55 -9.60 -1.66 -27.82
C ILE A 55 -9.56 -1.29 -29.31
N MET A 56 -10.74 -1.06 -29.88
CA MET A 56 -10.92 -0.68 -31.28
C MET A 56 -11.48 0.74 -31.38
N GLU A 57 -10.86 1.57 -32.22
CA GLU A 57 -11.38 2.89 -32.53
C GLU A 57 -12.70 2.78 -33.32
N MET A 58 -13.79 3.23 -32.69
CA MET A 58 -15.05 3.49 -33.38
C MET A 58 -15.02 4.95 -33.89
N GLY A 59 -15.03 5.11 -35.21
CA GLY A 59 -14.58 6.33 -35.86
C GLY A 59 -15.36 7.61 -35.49
N ALA A 60 -14.61 8.72 -35.44
CA ALA A 60 -15.02 10.14 -35.52
C ALA A 60 -16.05 10.73 -34.53
N SER A 61 -16.98 9.97 -33.93
CA SER A 61 -18.16 10.54 -33.24
C SER A 61 -18.28 10.27 -31.73
N ASN A 62 -17.27 9.65 -31.10
CA ASN A 62 -17.41 9.12 -29.74
C ASN A 62 -16.66 9.93 -28.65
N GLY A 63 -16.13 11.10 -28.99
CA GLY A 63 -15.53 12.03 -28.05
C GLY A 63 -16.44 13.23 -27.79
N ILE A 64 -16.93 13.36 -26.55
CA ILE A 64 -17.71 14.50 -26.10
C ILE A 64 -16.77 15.38 -25.26
N TYR A 65 -16.64 16.66 -25.61
CA TYR A 65 -16.01 17.64 -24.73
C TYR A 65 -17.10 18.43 -24.01
N ASP A 66 -17.05 18.39 -22.68
CA ASP A 66 -17.89 19.21 -21.81
C ASP A 66 -17.06 20.44 -21.38
N ALA A 67 -17.49 21.60 -21.85
CA ALA A 67 -16.78 22.87 -21.67
C ALA A 67 -17.00 23.50 -20.28
N ASP A 68 -18.04 23.09 -19.55
CA ASP A 68 -18.35 23.63 -18.23
C ASP A 68 -17.45 22.97 -17.17
N ASP A 69 -17.28 21.64 -17.25
CA ASP A 69 -16.40 20.86 -16.36
C ASP A 69 -14.96 20.66 -16.90
N GLY A 70 -14.69 21.03 -18.16
CA GLY A 70 -13.37 20.88 -18.79
C GLY A 70 -12.93 19.42 -18.95
N LYS A 71 -13.89 18.52 -19.25
CA LYS A 71 -13.67 17.06 -19.34
C LYS A 71 -13.94 16.52 -20.75
N PHE A 72 -13.07 15.63 -21.22
CA PHE A 72 -13.25 14.84 -22.44
C PHE A 72 -13.78 13.46 -22.07
N ILE A 73 -14.98 13.10 -22.54
CA ILE A 73 -15.58 11.78 -22.35
C ILE A 73 -15.39 11.00 -23.67
N LEU A 74 -14.52 9.99 -23.65
CA LEU A 74 -14.13 9.19 -24.81
C LEU A 74 -14.69 7.78 -24.68
N THR A 75 -15.57 7.38 -25.60
CA THR A 75 -16.18 6.03 -25.58
C THR A 75 -15.57 5.12 -26.65
N VAL A 76 -14.83 4.10 -26.20
CA VAL A 76 -14.12 3.16 -27.07
C VAL A 76 -14.75 1.76 -26.98
N GLU A 77 -14.75 0.99 -28.07
CA GLU A 77 -15.27 -0.40 -28.06
C GLU A 77 -14.17 -1.42 -27.78
N LYS A 78 -14.52 -2.49 -27.06
CA LYS A 78 -13.63 -3.63 -26.82
C LYS A 78 -13.59 -4.51 -28.06
N VAL A 79 -12.41 -5.01 -28.44
CA VAL A 79 -12.28 -5.97 -29.56
C VAL A 79 -13.08 -7.26 -29.25
N ASN A 80 -12.93 -7.77 -28.03
CA ASN A 80 -13.71 -8.90 -27.53
C ASN A 80 -14.93 -8.41 -26.74
N LYS A 81 -16.13 -8.60 -27.30
CA LYS A 81 -17.38 -8.25 -26.64
C LYS A 81 -17.65 -9.20 -25.47
N GLY A 82 -17.84 -8.66 -24.27
CA GLY A 82 -17.96 -9.42 -23.02
C GLY A 82 -16.65 -9.62 -22.26
N GLU A 83 -15.50 -9.18 -22.76
CA GLU A 83 -14.25 -9.24 -22.00
C GLU A 83 -14.25 -8.21 -20.86
N HIS A 84 -14.05 -8.66 -19.63
CA HIS A 84 -13.91 -7.77 -18.47
C HIS A 84 -12.44 -7.36 -18.33
N PHE A 85 -12.16 -6.05 -18.36
CA PHE A 85 -10.80 -5.55 -18.18
C PHE A 85 -10.49 -5.52 -16.67
N PRO A 86 -9.53 -6.32 -16.16
CA PRO A 86 -9.18 -6.28 -14.74
C PRO A 86 -8.45 -4.98 -14.39
N ASN A 87 -8.53 -4.59 -13.12
CA ASN A 87 -7.67 -3.56 -12.53
C ASN A 87 -7.74 -2.17 -13.20
N LEU A 88 -8.89 -1.76 -13.76
CA LEU A 88 -9.05 -0.39 -14.29
C LEU A 88 -8.87 0.70 -13.23
N ASP A 89 -9.13 0.35 -11.97
CA ASP A 89 -8.93 1.21 -10.79
C ASP A 89 -7.44 1.38 -10.42
N LEU A 90 -6.55 0.50 -10.90
CA LEU A 90 -5.10 0.59 -10.67
C LEU A 90 -4.45 1.57 -11.65
N ILE A 91 -4.87 2.82 -11.58
CA ILE A 91 -4.43 3.98 -12.36
C ILE A 91 -2.90 4.06 -12.52
N SER A 92 -2.15 3.72 -11.47
CA SER A 92 -0.68 3.70 -11.49
C SER A 92 -0.09 2.64 -12.43
N THR A 93 -0.70 1.46 -12.54
CA THR A 93 -0.26 0.37 -13.43
C THR A 93 -0.56 0.64 -14.90
N LEU A 94 -1.66 1.36 -15.17
CA LEU A 94 -2.07 1.72 -16.53
C LEU A 94 -1.19 2.84 -17.11
N LEU A 95 -0.62 3.68 -16.26
CA LEU A 95 0.26 4.78 -16.67
C LEU A 95 1.64 4.27 -17.12
N VAL A 96 1.91 4.38 -18.42
CA VAL A 96 3.22 4.04 -19.01
C VAL A 96 4.26 5.11 -18.62
N LYS A 97 4.87 4.96 -17.44
CA LYS A 97 6.02 5.78 -17.03
C LYS A 97 7.16 5.53 -18.04
N LYS A 98 7.64 6.60 -18.71
CA LYS A 98 8.81 6.50 -19.62
C LYS A 98 10.01 6.01 -18.81
N THR A 99 10.46 4.79 -19.07
CA THR A 99 11.70 4.28 -18.48
C THR A 99 12.86 5.17 -18.96
N LYS A 100 13.48 5.89 -18.02
CA LYS A 100 14.84 6.40 -18.24
C LYS A 100 15.74 5.18 -18.17
N ASN A 101 16.07 4.62 -19.32
CA ASN A 101 16.79 3.36 -19.45
C ASN A 101 18.20 3.44 -18.80
N PHE A 102 18.26 2.89 -17.58
CA PHE A 102 19.25 1.91 -17.08
C PHE A 102 20.69 2.36 -16.77
N PRO A 103 21.44 1.58 -15.94
CA PRO A 103 21.04 0.43 -15.12
C PRO A 103 21.35 0.56 -13.61
N SER A 104 20.52 -0.02 -12.74
CA SER A 104 21.01 -0.79 -11.58
C SER A 104 19.89 -1.65 -10.97
N LYS A 105 19.99 -2.97 -11.17
CA LYS A 105 19.08 -4.05 -10.76
C LYS A 105 17.63 -3.98 -11.30
N PRO A 106 17.08 -5.08 -11.84
CA PRO A 106 15.64 -5.30 -11.73
C PRO A 106 15.34 -5.47 -10.23
N ASP A 107 14.50 -4.60 -9.66
CA ASP A 107 14.17 -4.60 -8.22
C ASP A 107 13.12 -5.68 -7.89
N ILE A 108 13.37 -6.91 -8.39
CA ILE A 108 12.65 -8.12 -8.01
C ILE A 108 13.09 -8.45 -6.59
N ARG A 109 12.35 -7.92 -5.61
CA ARG A 109 12.59 -8.18 -4.20
C ARG A 109 11.97 -9.52 -3.81
N ILE A 110 12.78 -10.57 -3.95
CA ILE A 110 12.52 -11.85 -3.29
C ILE A 110 12.67 -11.60 -1.78
N LEU A 111 11.64 -11.94 -1.00
CA LEU A 111 11.72 -11.94 0.45
C LEU A 111 12.37 -13.26 0.90
N ASP A 112 13.69 -13.21 1.13
CA ASP A 112 14.45 -14.36 1.64
C ASP A 112 14.15 -14.58 3.14
N SER A 113 13.16 -15.43 3.43
CA SER A 113 13.02 -16.07 4.74
C SER A 113 14.06 -17.18 4.88
N GLN A 114 14.99 -17.06 5.84
CA GLN A 114 16.10 -18.00 6.04
C GLN A 114 15.62 -19.45 6.25
N GLY A 115 16.22 -20.38 5.50
CA GLY A 115 16.13 -21.82 5.70
C GLY A 115 17.27 -22.51 4.96
N GLU A 116 18.09 -23.27 5.68
CA GLU A 116 19.31 -23.91 5.16
C GLU A 116 19.06 -25.30 4.54
N ASP A 117 19.99 -25.70 3.67
CA ASP A 117 20.28 -27.05 3.14
C ASP A 117 19.28 -27.78 2.20
N VAL A 118 19.77 -28.18 1.00
CA VAL A 118 20.30 -29.54 0.72
C VAL A 118 20.94 -29.61 -0.70
N SER A 119 22.25 -29.86 -0.73
CA SER A 119 23.06 -30.71 -1.65
C SER A 119 22.90 -30.78 -3.20
N SER A 120 24.04 -30.52 -3.86
CA SER A 120 24.72 -31.40 -4.85
C SER A 120 24.30 -31.47 -6.34
N ASP A 121 25.02 -30.68 -7.14
CA ASP A 121 25.86 -31.09 -8.31
C ASP A 121 25.24 -31.74 -9.58
N GLY A 122 25.71 -31.31 -10.77
CA GLY A 122 25.51 -32.04 -12.03
C GLY A 122 25.36 -31.24 -13.34
N SER A 123 26.44 -31.18 -14.14
CA SER A 123 26.45 -31.18 -15.62
C SER A 123 26.21 -29.90 -16.47
N HIS A 124 27.30 -29.18 -16.72
CA HIS A 124 27.96 -29.03 -18.05
C HIS A 124 27.15 -28.62 -19.32
N CYS A 125 27.51 -27.48 -19.93
CA CYS A 125 27.85 -27.40 -21.37
C CYS A 125 28.64 -26.13 -21.75
N SER A 126 29.71 -26.32 -22.54
CA SER A 126 30.56 -25.31 -23.20
C SER A 126 29.87 -24.72 -24.45
N GLN A 127 30.34 -23.72 -25.19
CA GLN A 127 31.65 -23.08 -25.39
C GLN A 127 31.44 -21.54 -25.59
N ASP A 128 32.38 -20.65 -25.98
CA ASP A 128 33.69 -20.77 -26.64
C ASP A 128 34.64 -19.58 -26.27
N GLU A 129 35.84 -19.58 -26.86
CA GLU A 129 37.04 -18.76 -26.61
C GLU A 129 37.09 -17.31 -27.17
N SER A 130 37.77 -16.41 -26.44
CA SER A 130 38.79 -15.50 -27.01
C SER A 130 39.75 -15.03 -25.92
N SER A 131 41.06 -15.24 -26.13
CA SER A 131 42.06 -15.24 -25.07
C SER A 131 42.69 -13.88 -24.76
N GLU A 132 42.78 -13.52 -23.47
CA GLU A 132 43.91 -12.78 -22.90
C GLU A 132 44.35 -13.47 -21.61
N MET A 133 45.47 -14.22 -21.67
CA MET A 133 46.16 -14.67 -20.46
C MET A 133 47.06 -13.54 -19.97
N ASP A 134 46.85 -13.03 -18.75
CA ASP A 134 47.99 -12.65 -17.92
C ASP A 134 47.70 -12.66 -16.42
N CYS A 135 48.69 -13.11 -15.64
CA CYS A 135 48.84 -12.89 -14.20
C CYS A 135 47.72 -13.41 -13.23
N LEU A 136 47.54 -14.73 -13.11
CA LEU A 136 46.97 -15.30 -11.88
C LEU A 136 47.99 -15.17 -10.72
N ILE A 137 47.55 -14.54 -9.62
CA ILE A 137 48.17 -14.70 -8.31
C ILE A 137 47.15 -15.44 -7.44
N GLU A 138 47.50 -16.64 -6.97
CA GLU A 138 46.68 -17.34 -5.97
C GLU A 138 46.69 -16.54 -4.66
N GLN A 139 45.53 -15.96 -4.31
CA GLN A 139 45.31 -15.39 -2.99
C GLN A 139 44.89 -16.50 -2.04
N THR A 140 45.83 -17.00 -1.24
CA THR A 140 45.47 -17.79 -0.05
C THR A 140 44.87 -16.86 1.01
N LEU A 141 43.74 -17.27 1.59
CA LEU A 141 43.15 -16.57 2.73
C LEU A 141 44.17 -16.54 3.88
N PRO A 142 44.36 -15.39 4.55
CA PRO A 142 44.99 -15.39 5.87
C PRO A 142 44.15 -16.24 6.82
N GLU A 143 44.76 -17.25 7.44
CA GLU A 143 44.22 -17.84 8.67
C GLU A 143 44.43 -16.85 9.82
N GLU A 144 43.73 -15.71 9.74
CA GLU A 144 43.51 -14.85 10.90
C GLU A 144 42.32 -15.42 11.67
N GLU A 145 42.55 -15.74 12.95
CA GLU A 145 41.48 -16.02 13.91
C GLU A 145 40.68 -14.73 14.14
N VAL A 146 39.84 -14.37 13.17
CA VAL A 146 38.81 -13.35 13.36
C VAL A 146 37.91 -13.85 14.48
N PRO A 147 37.84 -13.15 15.64
CA PRO A 147 36.88 -13.53 16.66
C PRO A 147 35.51 -13.48 16.02
N PHE A 148 34.72 -14.55 16.22
CA PHE A 148 33.42 -14.81 15.59
C PHE A 148 32.46 -13.63 15.77
N THR A 149 32.66 -12.62 14.93
CA THR A 149 31.87 -11.42 14.86
C THR A 149 30.75 -11.81 13.94
N VAL A 150 29.73 -12.43 14.54
CA VAL A 150 28.40 -12.60 13.96
C VAL A 150 28.16 -11.36 13.10
N MET A 151 27.87 -11.53 11.81
CA MET A 151 27.31 -10.43 11.05
C MET A 151 26.01 -10.07 11.75
N ILE A 152 26.04 -9.04 12.60
CA ILE A 152 24.86 -8.56 13.32
C ILE A 152 23.98 -7.94 12.23
N MET A 153 23.15 -8.80 11.63
CA MET A 153 22.12 -8.40 10.70
C MET A 153 21.22 -7.48 11.49
N LYS A 154 21.32 -6.18 11.20
CA LYS A 154 20.51 -5.17 11.88
C LYS A 154 19.04 -5.57 11.82
N PRO A 155 18.28 -5.40 12.91
CA PRO A 155 16.86 -5.63 12.87
C PRO A 155 16.25 -4.75 11.79
N LYS A 156 15.39 -5.37 10.98
CA LYS A 156 14.59 -4.67 9.98
C LYS A 156 13.17 -4.46 10.48
N TYR A 157 12.43 -3.62 9.78
CA TYR A 157 11.05 -3.27 10.09
C TYR A 157 10.33 -2.71 8.85
N GLY A 158 9.09 -2.27 9.05
CA GLY A 158 8.22 -1.73 8.00
C GLY A 158 7.76 -2.80 7.01
N PHE A 159 7.26 -2.35 5.86
CA PHE A 159 6.67 -3.21 4.84
C PHE A 159 7.64 -4.33 4.40
N GLY A 160 7.24 -5.59 4.61
CA GLY A 160 8.01 -6.78 4.28
C GLY A 160 9.36 -6.89 4.98
N ASN A 161 9.56 -6.23 6.14
CA ASN A 161 10.85 -6.14 6.83
C ASN A 161 12.00 -5.68 5.90
N GLN A 162 11.72 -4.76 4.97
CA GLN A 162 12.69 -4.29 3.98
C GLN A 162 13.53 -3.10 4.47
N TYR A 163 13.13 -2.44 5.56
CA TYR A 163 13.70 -1.16 6.00
C TYR A 163 14.53 -1.30 7.27
N SER A 164 15.56 -0.46 7.37
CA SER A 164 16.46 -0.30 8.52
C SER A 164 17.13 1.06 8.39
N ASP A 165 17.62 1.63 9.49
CA ASP A 165 18.32 2.92 9.54
C ASP A 165 17.46 4.14 9.10
N VAL A 166 16.13 4.02 9.03
CA VAL A 166 15.21 5.06 8.50
C VAL A 166 15.14 6.29 9.40
N PHE A 167 15.16 6.07 10.72
CA PHE A 167 14.92 7.10 11.73
C PHE A 167 16.20 7.79 12.23
N LYS A 168 17.35 7.49 11.62
CA LYS A 168 18.64 8.07 11.99
C LYS A 168 18.65 9.58 11.82
N GLY A 169 18.87 10.27 12.94
CA GLY A 169 18.94 11.73 13.02
C GLY A 169 17.71 12.38 13.67
N TYR A 170 16.62 11.64 13.87
CA TYR A 170 15.33 12.17 14.35
C TYR A 170 15.00 11.67 15.77
N ALA A 171 15.94 11.81 16.71
CA ALA A 171 15.86 11.15 18.02
C ALA A 171 14.68 11.60 18.91
N TYR A 172 14.14 12.81 18.69
CA TYR A 172 13.01 13.34 19.50
C TYR A 172 11.68 13.14 18.78
N GLU A 173 11.65 13.41 17.47
CA GLU A 173 10.49 13.25 16.59
C GLU A 173 10.03 11.77 16.53
N VAL A 174 10.99 10.84 16.62
CA VAL A 174 10.72 9.40 16.77
C VAL A 174 9.86 9.09 17.99
N LEU A 175 10.06 9.75 19.12
CA LEU A 175 9.33 9.45 20.37
C LEU A 175 7.90 10.00 20.37
N GLU A 176 7.61 11.01 19.54
CA GLU A 176 6.25 11.49 19.33
C GLU A 176 5.46 10.51 18.45
N ILE A 177 6.12 9.97 17.42
CA ILE A 177 5.52 9.12 16.38
C ILE A 177 5.46 7.65 16.84
N LEU A 178 6.57 7.07 17.29
CA LEU A 178 6.71 5.67 17.66
C LEU A 178 6.65 5.47 19.17
N ASP A 179 6.24 4.29 19.61
CA ASP A 179 6.33 3.87 21.02
C ASP A 179 7.55 2.97 21.25
N LEU A 180 8.06 2.32 20.20
CA LEU A 180 9.33 1.61 20.22
C LEU A 180 10.50 2.62 20.20
N PRO A 181 11.35 2.70 21.25
CA PRO A 181 12.37 3.75 21.36
C PRO A 181 13.47 3.66 20.29
N ASP A 182 13.98 2.44 20.04
CA ASP A 182 15.11 2.19 19.14
C ASP A 182 14.78 1.06 18.14
N PRO A 183 14.13 1.37 17.00
CA PRO A 183 13.72 0.36 16.01
C PRO A 183 14.92 -0.29 15.29
N ASP A 184 16.05 0.43 15.16
CA ASP A 184 17.29 -0.03 14.52
C ASP A 184 18.15 -0.96 15.41
N ILE A 185 17.82 -1.07 16.71
CA ILE A 185 18.54 -1.90 17.69
C ILE A 185 17.64 -3.03 18.21
N THR A 186 16.34 -2.79 18.33
CA THR A 186 15.40 -3.75 18.91
C THR A 186 14.99 -4.84 17.91
N ALA A 187 15.38 -6.08 18.23
CA ALA A 187 14.99 -7.28 17.47
C ALA A 187 13.48 -7.50 17.44
N ALA A 188 12.96 -8.09 16.37
CA ALA A 188 11.52 -8.32 16.20
C ALA A 188 10.92 -9.17 17.34
N SER A 189 11.65 -10.18 17.83
CA SER A 189 11.23 -11.05 18.93
C SER A 189 11.14 -10.37 20.29
N SER A 190 11.84 -9.25 20.50
CA SER A 190 11.79 -8.47 21.75
C SER A 190 10.76 -7.34 21.73
N ARG A 191 10.12 -7.03 20.59
CA ARG A 191 9.11 -5.97 20.49
C ARG A 191 7.84 -6.30 21.27
N THR A 192 7.31 -7.52 21.12
CA THR A 192 6.09 -7.98 21.82
C THR A 192 6.17 -7.85 23.35
N PRO A 193 7.19 -8.37 24.07
CA PRO A 193 7.24 -8.21 25.53
C PRO A 193 7.41 -6.74 25.95
N LEU A 194 8.24 -5.96 25.26
CA LEU A 194 8.42 -4.53 25.56
C LEU A 194 7.13 -3.73 25.37
N ARG A 195 6.38 -4.00 24.28
CA ARG A 195 5.06 -3.41 24.05
C ARG A 195 4.10 -3.76 25.17
N LEU A 196 4.02 -5.03 25.55
CA LEU A 196 3.15 -5.48 26.65
C LEU A 196 3.53 -4.83 27.99
N GLU A 197 4.81 -4.60 28.27
CA GLU A 197 5.27 -3.89 29.46
C GLU A 197 4.91 -2.40 29.44
N CYS A 198 5.12 -1.70 28.32
CA CYS A 198 4.71 -0.31 28.14
C CYS A 198 3.18 -0.16 28.22
N GLU A 199 2.43 -1.00 27.50
CA GLU A 199 0.98 -1.09 27.63
C GLU A 199 0.60 -1.29 29.11
N VAL A 200 1.16 -2.28 29.82
CA VAL A 200 0.88 -2.54 31.24
C VAL A 200 1.11 -1.30 32.12
N LYS A 201 2.16 -0.52 31.86
CA LYS A 201 2.47 0.73 32.56
C LYS A 201 1.49 1.86 32.22
N ASP A 202 1.11 2.02 30.97
CA ASP A 202 0.31 3.16 30.48
C ASP A 202 -1.21 2.96 30.65
N PHE A 203 -1.65 2.12 31.61
CA PHE A 203 -3.07 2.15 32.00
C PHE A 203 -3.39 3.39 32.82
N SER A 204 -4.64 3.84 32.66
CA SER A 204 -5.40 4.39 33.77
C SER A 204 -6.63 3.52 34.03
N ASP A 205 -6.63 2.82 35.17
CA ASP A 205 -7.81 2.13 35.68
C ASP A 205 -8.98 3.11 35.91
N GLU A 206 -8.67 4.34 36.32
CA GLU A 206 -9.64 5.40 36.58
C GLU A 206 -10.32 5.86 35.28
N HIS A 207 -9.56 6.09 34.21
CA HIS A 207 -10.12 6.45 32.90
C HIS A 207 -10.99 5.31 32.35
N TYR A 208 -10.53 4.06 32.44
CA TYR A 208 -11.33 2.89 32.05
C TYR A 208 -12.65 2.77 32.84
N LEU A 209 -12.64 3.07 34.15
CA LEU A 209 -13.87 3.09 34.95
C LEU A 209 -14.79 4.25 34.56
N ALA A 210 -14.24 5.42 34.22
CA ALA A 210 -14.99 6.56 33.72
C ALA A 210 -15.73 6.22 32.40
N ASP A 211 -15.04 5.65 31.40
CA ASP A 211 -15.63 5.20 30.13
C ASP A 211 -16.82 4.24 30.34
N ARG A 212 -16.72 3.36 31.35
CA ARG A 212 -17.78 2.39 31.68
C ARG A 212 -18.98 3.00 32.38
N VAL A 213 -18.78 4.08 33.13
CA VAL A 213 -19.84 4.77 33.88
C VAL A 213 -20.54 5.82 33.01
N TYR A 214 -19.78 6.58 32.23
CA TYR A 214 -20.26 7.70 31.41
C TYR A 214 -20.45 7.32 29.95
N ARG A 215 -21.07 6.16 29.69
CA ARG A 215 -21.12 5.53 28.37
C ARG A 215 -21.82 6.34 27.26
N ASN A 216 -22.63 7.35 27.60
CA ASN A 216 -23.47 8.08 26.63
C ASN A 216 -22.74 8.50 25.35
N TYR A 217 -21.55 9.11 25.46
CA TYR A 217 -20.77 9.52 24.28
C TYR A 217 -20.26 8.31 23.47
N ILE A 218 -19.90 7.20 24.13
CA ILE A 218 -19.50 5.96 23.46
C ILE A 218 -20.68 5.38 22.67
N ASP A 219 -21.89 5.37 23.26
CA ASP A 219 -23.07 4.85 22.59
C ASP A 219 -23.49 5.75 21.39
N GLU A 220 -23.28 7.07 21.46
CA GLU A 220 -23.41 8.00 20.31
C GLU A 220 -22.40 7.67 19.19
N LEU A 221 -21.12 7.45 19.51
CA LEU A 221 -20.09 7.05 18.55
C LEU A 221 -20.36 5.65 17.94
N ILE A 222 -21.00 4.73 18.67
CA ILE A 222 -21.45 3.42 18.15
C ILE A 222 -22.69 3.57 17.25
N ALA A 223 -23.55 4.55 17.52
CA ALA A 223 -24.72 4.84 16.72
C ALA A 223 -24.40 5.57 15.40
N PHE A 224 -23.25 6.24 15.29
CA PHE A 224 -22.76 6.84 14.05
C PHE A 224 -22.75 5.81 12.89
N GLU A 225 -23.23 6.19 11.71
CA GLU A 225 -23.29 5.32 10.54
C GLU A 225 -22.19 5.71 9.56
N THR A 226 -21.18 4.85 9.38
CA THR A 226 -20.03 5.19 8.53
C THR A 226 -20.36 5.07 7.04
N VAL A 227 -19.55 5.73 6.20
CA VAL A 227 -19.72 5.75 4.74
C VAL A 227 -19.73 4.33 4.14
N TRP A 228 -18.91 3.41 4.66
CA TRP A 228 -18.87 2.04 4.17
C TRP A 228 -20.07 1.19 4.63
N GLU A 229 -20.68 1.48 5.79
CA GLU A 229 -21.92 0.84 6.20
C GLU A 229 -23.09 1.28 5.31
N GLN A 230 -23.14 2.57 4.95
CA GLN A 230 -24.12 3.10 4.00
C GLN A 230 -23.97 2.45 2.61
N TYR A 231 -22.75 2.37 2.07
CA TYR A 231 -22.49 1.71 0.78
C TYR A 231 -22.81 0.21 0.79
N HIS A 232 -22.52 -0.48 1.90
CA HIS A 232 -22.90 -1.89 2.07
C HIS A 232 -24.42 -2.07 2.11
N ALA A 233 -25.14 -1.17 2.80
CA ALA A 233 -26.61 -1.19 2.87
C ALA A 233 -27.28 -0.83 1.53
N SER A 234 -26.70 0.08 0.75
CA SER A 234 -27.20 0.45 -0.58
C SER A 234 -26.78 -0.52 -1.71
N GLY A 235 -25.89 -1.48 -1.41
CA GLY A 235 -25.29 -2.37 -2.41
C GLY A 235 -24.40 -1.62 -3.43
N THR A 236 -23.92 -0.43 -3.07
CA THR A 236 -23.07 0.39 -3.94
C THR A 236 -21.61 -0.09 -3.86
N SER A 237 -21.01 -0.39 -5.00
CA SER A 237 -19.58 -0.72 -5.05
C SER A 237 -18.74 0.51 -4.67
N ALA A 238 -17.72 0.32 -3.84
CA ALA A 238 -16.79 1.40 -3.51
C ALA A 238 -16.01 1.83 -4.78
N THR A 239 -16.16 3.09 -5.17
CA THR A 239 -15.43 3.71 -6.28
C THR A 239 -14.41 4.71 -5.74
N LEU A 240 -13.21 4.73 -6.31
CA LEU A 240 -12.19 5.74 -5.99
C LEU A 240 -12.70 7.14 -6.36
N CYS A 241 -12.54 8.13 -5.47
CA CYS A 241 -12.87 9.51 -5.79
C CYS A 241 -11.73 10.21 -6.56
N VAL A 242 -11.99 11.40 -7.09
CA VAL A 242 -11.01 12.17 -7.89
C VAL A 242 -9.71 12.40 -7.09
N GLU A 243 -9.83 12.72 -5.81
CA GLU A 243 -8.74 12.96 -4.88
C GLU A 243 -7.88 11.69 -4.66
N ASP A 244 -8.51 10.51 -4.57
CA ASP A 244 -7.81 9.23 -4.52
C ASP A 244 -7.03 8.97 -5.82
N THR A 245 -7.65 9.24 -6.98
CA THR A 245 -6.96 9.08 -8.28
C THR A 245 -5.73 9.97 -8.40
N GLU A 246 -5.73 11.16 -7.79
CA GLU A 246 -4.58 12.05 -7.77
C GLU A 246 -3.46 11.48 -6.92
N ARG A 247 -3.77 11.08 -5.68
CA ARG A 247 -2.81 10.47 -4.76
C ARG A 247 -2.19 9.20 -5.36
N LEU A 248 -2.99 8.36 -6.02
CA LEU A 248 -2.55 7.08 -6.58
C LEU A 248 -1.53 7.19 -7.75
N LYS A 249 -1.51 8.31 -8.49
CA LYS A 249 -0.55 8.51 -9.61
C LYS A 249 0.91 8.59 -9.16
N ASP A 250 1.14 9.19 -8.00
CA ASP A 250 2.48 9.45 -7.48
C ASP A 250 3.14 8.20 -6.90
N PHE A 251 2.36 7.15 -6.59
CA PHE A 251 2.91 5.90 -6.07
C PHE A 251 3.88 5.24 -7.07
N PRO A 252 5.00 4.66 -6.57
CA PRO A 252 5.89 3.86 -7.39
C PRO A 252 5.22 2.52 -7.71
N VAL A 253 5.07 2.22 -9.00
CA VAL A 253 4.66 0.87 -9.44
C VAL A 253 5.80 -0.08 -9.11
N ARG A 254 5.54 -1.07 -8.26
CA ARG A 254 6.50 -2.09 -7.83
C ARG A 254 5.77 -3.43 -7.78
N GLU A 255 6.38 -4.43 -8.40
CA GLU A 255 5.95 -5.82 -8.29
C GLU A 255 6.64 -6.45 -7.07
N TYR A 256 5.86 -7.10 -6.21
CA TYR A 256 6.36 -7.76 -5.00
C TYR A 256 6.12 -9.26 -5.10
N ILE A 257 7.20 -10.05 -5.02
CA ILE A 257 7.12 -11.50 -4.90
C ILE A 257 7.14 -11.84 -3.42
N LEU A 258 5.96 -12.15 -2.88
CA LEU A 258 5.73 -12.41 -1.47
C LEU A 258 5.56 -13.92 -1.24
N MET A 259 6.26 -14.48 -0.26
CA MET A 259 6.01 -15.85 0.18
C MET A 259 4.67 -15.92 0.94
N PRO A 260 3.95 -17.06 0.97
CA PRO A 260 2.63 -17.16 1.62
C PRO A 260 2.63 -16.71 3.10
N HIS A 261 3.71 -17.01 3.83
CA HIS A 261 3.92 -16.55 5.21
C HIS A 261 4.00 -15.02 5.32
N ASP A 262 4.69 -14.38 4.38
CA ASP A 262 4.88 -12.92 4.38
C ASP A 262 3.62 -12.21 3.90
N GLN A 263 2.86 -12.82 2.97
CA GLN A 263 1.51 -12.37 2.63
C GLN A 263 0.60 -12.38 3.85
N GLN A 264 0.56 -13.47 4.62
CA GLN A 264 -0.22 -13.55 5.85
C GLN A 264 0.20 -12.47 6.88
N THR A 265 1.51 -12.27 7.04
CA THR A 265 2.09 -11.23 7.90
C THR A 265 1.67 -9.82 7.45
N LEU A 266 1.68 -9.55 6.14
CA LEU A 266 1.23 -8.28 5.57
C LEU A 266 -0.28 -8.06 5.72
N TYR A 267 -1.10 -9.11 5.56
CA TYR A 267 -2.56 -8.99 5.77
C TYR A 267 -2.93 -8.72 7.22
N PHE A 268 -2.24 -9.32 8.19
CA PHE A 268 -2.46 -9.00 9.61
C PHE A 268 -2.03 -7.56 9.95
N GLY A 269 -0.92 -7.07 9.38
CA GLY A 269 -0.51 -5.67 9.55
C GLY A 269 -1.47 -4.68 8.88
N LEU A 270 -2.01 -5.03 7.71
CA LEU A 270 -3.05 -4.24 7.05
C LEU A 270 -4.34 -4.19 7.88
N LEU A 271 -4.77 -5.31 8.45
CA LEU A 271 -5.97 -5.39 9.29
C LEU A 271 -5.82 -4.57 10.59
N ASP A 272 -4.63 -4.56 11.19
CA ASP A 272 -4.28 -3.73 12.35
C ASP A 272 -4.36 -2.21 12.02
N ILE A 273 -3.85 -1.79 10.86
CA ILE A 273 -3.95 -0.39 10.39
C ILE A 273 -5.41 -0.02 10.04
N ILE A 274 -6.16 -0.91 9.38
CA ILE A 274 -7.59 -0.69 9.07
C ILE A 274 -8.41 -0.59 10.36
N ALA A 275 -8.15 -1.43 11.36
CA ALA A 275 -8.78 -1.36 12.67
C ALA A 275 -8.58 0.01 13.32
N ALA A 276 -7.33 0.50 13.34
CA ALA A 276 -6.95 1.82 13.84
C ALA A 276 -7.67 2.96 13.08
N TYR A 277 -7.75 2.89 11.75
CA TYR A 277 -8.50 3.85 10.92
C TYR A 277 -10.01 3.82 11.17
N CYS A 278 -10.63 2.63 11.22
CA CYS A 278 -12.07 2.46 11.45
C CYS A 278 -12.51 2.94 12.83
N TYR A 279 -11.58 2.98 13.79
CA TYR A 279 -11.78 3.64 15.07
C TYR A 279 -11.72 5.15 14.94
N ASP A 280 -10.61 5.69 14.42
CA ASP A 280 -10.40 7.14 14.28
C ASP A 280 -11.54 7.82 13.52
N HIS A 281 -11.92 7.26 12.37
CA HIS A 281 -13.04 7.74 11.54
C HIS A 281 -14.38 7.72 12.30
N ARG A 282 -14.58 6.78 13.23
CA ARG A 282 -15.80 6.72 14.05
C ARG A 282 -15.74 7.71 15.21
N THR A 283 -14.60 7.88 15.88
CA THR A 283 -14.40 8.89 16.94
C THR A 283 -14.40 10.33 16.45
N THR A 284 -14.14 10.54 15.16
CA THR A 284 -14.15 11.85 14.49
C THR A 284 -15.43 12.10 13.67
N GLU A 285 -16.42 11.21 13.76
CA GLU A 285 -17.68 11.29 13.01
C GLU A 285 -17.49 11.51 11.49
N GLY A 286 -16.39 10.99 10.95
CA GLY A 286 -16.01 11.06 9.55
C GLY A 286 -15.16 12.27 9.12
N ASP A 287 -14.82 13.20 10.03
CA ASP A 287 -14.01 14.41 9.72
C ASP A 287 -12.65 14.39 10.45
N PRO A 288 -11.56 13.90 9.81
CA PRO A 288 -10.26 13.70 10.46
C PRO A 288 -9.66 14.97 11.07
N THR A 289 -9.10 14.82 12.27
CA THR A 289 -8.52 15.92 13.06
C THR A 289 -6.98 15.98 12.95
N SER A 290 -6.35 16.98 13.58
CA SER A 290 -4.87 17.01 13.72
C SER A 290 -4.32 15.76 14.41
N GLU A 291 -5.09 15.17 15.32
CA GLU A 291 -4.70 14.01 16.11
C GLU A 291 -5.01 12.67 15.42
N SER A 292 -5.68 12.67 14.27
CA SER A 292 -6.09 11.43 13.58
C SER A 292 -4.89 10.58 13.16
N ALA A 293 -3.85 11.20 12.59
CA ALA A 293 -2.62 10.49 12.22
C ALA A 293 -1.88 9.92 13.44
N TRP A 294 -1.93 10.61 14.58
CA TRP A 294 -1.33 10.15 15.83
C TRP A 294 -2.14 8.99 16.43
N THR A 295 -3.47 9.12 16.46
CA THR A 295 -4.41 8.13 17.00
C THR A 295 -4.31 6.81 16.23
N ILE A 296 -4.32 6.85 14.90
CA ILE A 296 -4.15 5.67 14.05
C ILE A 296 -2.80 4.99 14.30
N ASN A 297 -1.73 5.76 14.45
CA ASN A 297 -0.39 5.24 14.69
C ASN A 297 -0.28 4.57 16.07
N LYS A 298 -0.70 5.23 17.15
CA LYS A 298 -0.63 4.66 18.52
C LYS A 298 -1.51 3.42 18.70
N LEU A 299 -2.63 3.32 17.98
CA LEU A 299 -3.51 2.14 18.02
C LEU A 299 -2.96 0.93 17.22
N SER A 300 -2.24 1.18 16.14
CA SER A 300 -1.67 0.13 15.29
C SER A 300 -0.26 -0.25 15.75
N ALA A 301 -0.09 -1.43 16.34
CA ALA A 301 1.23 -1.95 16.71
C ALA A 301 2.15 -2.15 15.48
N THR A 302 1.57 -2.29 14.28
CA THR A 302 2.29 -2.32 13.00
C THR A 302 3.00 -1.00 12.71
N LEU A 303 2.42 0.13 13.17
CA LEU A 303 2.97 1.48 13.00
C LEU A 303 3.83 1.90 14.20
N SER A 304 3.29 1.85 15.43
CA SER A 304 3.98 2.38 16.63
C SER A 304 5.10 1.49 17.16
N TRP A 305 5.01 0.17 16.94
CA TRP A 305 5.98 -0.83 17.42
C TRP A 305 6.68 -1.63 16.32
N PHE A 306 6.28 -1.49 15.05
CA PHE A 306 6.71 -2.36 13.95
C PHE A 306 6.57 -3.86 14.27
N GLU A 307 5.43 -4.22 14.86
CA GLU A 307 5.06 -5.59 15.22
C GLU A 307 3.78 -5.98 14.50
N VAL A 308 3.75 -7.17 13.88
CA VAL A 308 2.51 -7.73 13.33
C VAL A 308 1.85 -8.61 14.40
N ILE A 309 0.67 -8.19 14.86
CA ILE A 309 -0.11 -8.94 15.84
C ILE A 309 -0.65 -10.20 15.17
N ALA A 310 -0.37 -11.38 15.73
CA ALA A 310 -1.08 -12.61 15.39
C ALA A 310 -2.48 -12.59 16.06
N TRP A 311 -3.52 -12.33 15.27
CA TRP A 311 -4.88 -12.03 15.77
C TRP A 311 -5.52 -13.12 16.66
N CYS A 312 -5.09 -14.39 16.55
CA CYS A 312 -5.75 -15.54 17.16
C CYS A 312 -5.81 -15.61 18.71
N VAL A 313 -5.14 -14.73 19.49
CA VAL A 313 -5.03 -14.89 20.97
C VAL A 313 -5.06 -13.58 21.77
N ALA A 314 -5.63 -12.49 21.25
CA ALA A 314 -5.46 -11.15 21.87
C ALA A 314 -6.71 -10.26 22.02
N LEU A 315 -7.71 -10.42 21.15
CA LEU A 315 -8.67 -9.36 20.83
C LEU A 315 -9.46 -8.74 22.02
N PRO A 316 -10.06 -9.49 22.96
CA PRO A 316 -10.93 -8.87 23.98
C PRO A 316 -10.17 -8.29 25.20
N LEU A 317 -8.87 -8.56 25.34
CA LEU A 317 -8.17 -8.43 26.63
C LEU A 317 -6.86 -7.65 26.61
N LYS A 318 -6.30 -7.33 25.44
CA LYS A 318 -4.93 -6.77 25.34
C LYS A 318 -4.84 -5.33 24.84
N PHE A 319 -5.88 -4.77 24.20
CA PHE A 319 -5.85 -3.37 23.79
C PHE A 319 -6.03 -2.43 24.97
N LYS A 320 -5.07 -1.52 25.13
CA LYS A 320 -5.04 -0.47 26.15
C LYS A 320 -5.14 0.93 25.53
N VAL A 321 -5.17 1.93 26.40
CA VAL A 321 -5.46 3.35 26.14
C VAL A 321 -6.91 3.62 25.74
N TRP A 322 -7.50 2.85 24.82
CA TRP A 322 -8.88 3.09 24.36
C TRP A 322 -9.72 1.82 24.42
N LYS A 323 -10.53 1.59 25.47
CA LYS A 323 -11.48 0.45 25.43
C LYS A 323 -12.70 0.71 24.55
N THR A 324 -12.95 1.98 24.22
CA THR A 324 -13.77 2.39 23.08
C THR A 324 -13.30 1.70 21.79
N PHE A 325 -11.98 1.53 21.57
CA PHE A 325 -11.44 0.77 20.43
C PHE A 325 -11.93 -0.68 20.44
N GLY A 326 -11.77 -1.38 21.57
CA GLY A 326 -12.27 -2.75 21.71
C GLY A 326 -13.77 -2.88 21.52
N ILE A 327 -14.57 -1.90 21.98
CA ILE A 327 -16.02 -1.89 21.78
C ILE A 327 -16.39 -1.65 20.30
N VAL A 328 -15.70 -0.73 19.62
CA VAL A 328 -15.87 -0.45 18.18
C VAL A 328 -15.41 -1.65 17.33
N LEU A 329 -14.35 -2.35 17.73
CA LEU A 329 -13.90 -3.57 17.06
C LEU A 329 -14.88 -4.73 17.25
N HIS A 330 -15.42 -4.89 18.47
CA HIS A 330 -16.49 -5.84 18.74
C HIS A 330 -17.75 -5.54 17.93
N TYR A 331 -18.10 -4.27 17.73
CA TYR A 331 -19.20 -3.89 16.84
C TYR A 331 -19.00 -4.35 15.39
N TYR A 332 -17.79 -4.20 14.83
CA TYR A 332 -17.49 -4.70 13.49
C TYR A 332 -17.44 -6.23 13.41
N TYR A 333 -16.98 -6.90 14.47
CA TYR A 333 -17.01 -8.37 14.61
C TYR A 333 -18.44 -8.92 14.67
N ASP A 334 -19.29 -8.35 15.54
CA ASP A 334 -20.68 -8.76 15.73
C ASP A 334 -21.55 -8.55 14.47
N ARG A 335 -21.18 -7.57 13.62
CA ARG A 335 -21.78 -7.36 12.29
C ARG A 335 -21.16 -8.19 11.17
N GLY A 336 -20.12 -8.98 11.44
CA GLY A 336 -19.46 -9.86 10.47
C GLY A 336 -18.57 -9.14 9.44
N TYR A 337 -18.17 -7.89 9.70
CA TYR A 337 -17.19 -7.18 8.87
C TYR A 337 -15.75 -7.67 9.10
N ILE A 338 -15.48 -8.30 10.23
CA ILE A 338 -14.19 -8.90 10.60
C ILE A 338 -14.48 -10.32 11.14
N THR A 339 -13.76 -11.32 10.64
CA THR A 339 -13.93 -12.75 10.97
C THR A 339 -12.82 -13.30 11.85
#